data_AF-A0A374US40-F1
#
_entry.id   AF-A0A374US40-F1
#
_cell.length_a   1.000
_cell.length_b   1.000
_cell.length_c   1.000
_cell.angle_alpha   90.00
_cell.angle_beta   90.00
_cell.angle_gamma   90.00
#
_symmetry.space_group_name_H-M   'P 1'
#
loop_
_entity.id
_entity.type
_entity.pdbx_description
1 polymer ?
#
loop_
_entity_poly.entity_id
_entity_poly.type
_entity_poly.pdbx_seq_one_letter_code
_entity_poly.pdbx_strand_id
1 'polypeptide(L)'
;MTTKVYKIFLAISIACFALSSVSVMLILADNIKESLKPLIISTIFWGGLIIGLIFTFLIGKYRKNEKYKIHKYPGIFCFMKNKNATICDIVWLLSIVLFLLFSAILGQHNVFSIMMLALALLLSYLHSVFNGNNYAFIVKRGKRK
;
A
#
# COMPACT_ATOMS: atom_id res chain seq x y z
N MET A 1 -21.95 3.80 10.56
CA MET A 1 -20.92 4.68 9.96
C MET A 1 -21.30 4.99 8.52
N THR A 2 -21.14 6.23 8.04
CA THR A 2 -21.54 6.59 6.67
C THR A 2 -20.48 6.18 5.65
N THR A 3 -20.86 6.02 4.38
CA THR A 3 -19.93 5.72 3.27
C THR A 3 -18.79 6.74 3.18
N LYS A 4 -19.03 8.00 3.55
CA LYS A 4 -18.01 9.07 3.57
C LYS A 4 -16.89 8.75 4.56
N VAL A 5 -17.22 8.28 5.75
CA VAL A 5 -16.23 7.97 6.79
C VAL A 5 -15.34 6.78 6.39
N TYR A 6 -15.92 5.73 5.80
CA TYR A 6 -15.09 4.62 5.30
C TYR A 6 -14.12 5.03 4.20
N LYS A 7 -14.55 5.93 3.30
CA LYS A 7 -13.66 6.50 2.27
C LYS A 7 -12.53 7.32 2.89
N ILE A 8 -12.81 8.09 3.93
CA ILE A 8 -11.78 8.83 4.69
C ILE A 8 -10.79 7.86 5.33
N PHE A 9 -11.26 6.80 6.00
CA PHE A 9 -10.39 5.81 6.62
C PHE A 9 -9.52 5.09 5.60
N LEU A 10 -10.08 4.76 4.43
CA LEU A 10 -9.35 4.17 3.32
C LEU A 10 -8.28 5.13 2.78
N ALA A 11 -8.62 6.41 2.60
CA ALA A 11 -7.69 7.43 2.12
C ALA A 11 -6.53 7.63 3.11
N ILE A 12 -6.81 7.70 4.43
CA ILE A 12 -5.78 7.78 5.46
C ILE A 12 -4.87 6.54 5.40
N SER A 13 -5.45 5.34 5.30
CA SER A 13 -4.68 4.11 5.20
C SER A 13 -3.73 4.11 3.99
N ILE A 14 -4.23 4.49 2.82
CA ILE A 14 -3.43 4.60 1.58
C ILE A 14 -2.35 5.67 1.72
N ALA A 15 -2.66 6.83 2.29
CA ALA A 15 -1.70 7.90 2.49
C ALA A 15 -0.55 7.47 3.43
N CYS A 16 -0.87 6.73 4.50
CA CYS A 16 0.14 6.19 5.40
C CYS A 16 1.00 5.10 4.74
N PHE A 17 0.41 4.24 3.91
CA PHE A 17 1.16 3.27 3.09
C PHE A 17 2.06 3.95 2.06
N ALA A 18 1.59 5.04 1.43
CA ALA A 18 2.40 5.85 0.55
C ALA A 18 3.57 6.50 1.28
N LEU A 19 3.33 7.09 2.46
CA LEU A 19 4.38 7.67 3.30
C LEU A 19 5.42 6.61 3.74
N SER A 20 4.95 5.43 4.14
CA SER A 20 5.80 4.28 4.48
C SER A 20 6.66 3.84 3.30
N SER A 21 6.11 3.84 2.08
CA SER A 21 6.83 3.42 0.89
C SER A 21 7.82 4.47 0.39
N VAL A 22 7.44 5.74 0.45
CA VAL A 22 8.28 6.88 0.02
C VAL A 22 9.45 7.08 0.97
N SER A 23 9.37 6.66 2.24
CA SER A 23 10.50 6.79 3.17
C SER A 23 11.74 6.03 2.70
N VAL A 24 11.58 4.98 1.90
CA VAL A 24 12.70 4.24 1.28
C VAL A 24 13.52 5.12 0.34
N MET A 25 12.90 6.13 -0.29
CA MET A 25 13.63 7.08 -1.16
C MET A 25 14.64 7.93 -0.38
N LEU A 26 14.45 8.11 0.93
CA LEU A 26 15.38 8.88 1.76
C LEU A 26 16.75 8.20 1.91
N ILE A 27 16.91 6.95 1.45
CA ILE A 27 18.22 6.31 1.29
C ILE A 27 19.12 7.18 0.38
N LEU A 28 18.54 7.80 -0.65
CA LEU A 28 19.22 8.65 -1.62
C LEU A 28 19.43 10.09 -1.13
N ALA A 29 19.01 10.43 0.10
CA ALA A 29 19.11 11.79 0.59
C ALA A 29 20.51 12.10 1.11
N ASP A 30 21.27 12.90 0.37
CA ASP A 30 22.65 13.28 0.74
C ASP A 30 22.72 14.32 1.88
N ASN A 31 21.64 15.08 2.07
CA ASN A 31 21.58 16.16 3.08
C ASN A 31 21.29 15.67 4.51
N ILE A 32 21.03 14.37 4.69
CA ILE A 32 20.74 13.78 6.00
C ILE A 32 22.01 13.14 6.53
N LYS A 33 22.40 13.47 7.77
CA LYS A 33 23.53 12.83 8.45
C LYS A 33 23.39 11.30 8.42
N GLU A 34 24.44 10.60 7.97
CA GLU A 34 24.43 9.13 7.83
C GLU A 34 24.07 8.40 9.12
N SER A 35 24.44 8.93 10.28
CA SER A 35 24.06 8.36 11.58
C SER A 35 22.57 8.49 11.93
N LEU A 36 21.87 9.48 11.38
CA LEU A 36 20.45 9.73 11.61
C LEU A 36 19.54 9.12 10.55
N LYS A 37 20.08 8.90 9.34
CA LYS A 37 19.33 8.42 8.17
C LYS A 37 18.56 7.10 8.47
N PRO A 38 19.16 6.05 9.07
CA PRO A 38 18.43 4.82 9.38
C PRO A 38 17.29 5.03 10.38
N LEU A 39 17.50 5.87 11.39
CA LEU A 39 16.48 6.17 12.40
C LEU A 39 15.26 6.85 11.77
N ILE A 40 15.49 7.89 10.97
CA ILE A 40 14.42 8.65 10.30
C ILE A 40 13.63 7.74 9.35
N ILE A 41 14.33 6.99 8.50
CA ILE A 41 13.71 6.07 7.53
C ILE A 41 12.84 5.05 8.27
N SER A 42 13.41 4.40 9.30
CA SER A 42 12.72 3.38 10.09
C SER A 42 11.48 3.93 10.78
N THR A 43 11.57 5.11 11.42
CA THR A 43 10.43 5.73 12.10
C THR A 43 9.29 6.05 11.13
N ILE A 44 9.59 6.65 9.98
CA ILE A 44 8.57 6.99 8.97
C ILE A 44 7.98 5.72 8.35
N PHE A 45 8.85 4.75 8.01
CA PHE A 45 8.46 3.47 7.42
C PHE A 45 7.47 2.73 8.33
N TRP A 46 7.87 2.43 9.57
CA TRP A 46 7.07 1.65 10.51
C TRP A 46 5.85 2.44 11.00
N GLY A 47 6.01 3.75 11.25
CA GLY A 47 4.89 4.62 11.63
C GLY A 47 3.79 4.63 10.58
N GLY A 48 4.16 4.86 9.31
CA GLY A 48 3.21 4.81 8.20
C GLY A 48 2.57 3.44 8.03
N LEU A 49 3.35 2.36 8.14
CA LEU A 49 2.83 0.99 8.01
C LEU A 49 1.81 0.66 9.12
N ILE A 50 2.16 0.91 10.39
CA ILE A 50 1.31 0.61 11.54
C ILE A 50 0.01 1.40 11.47
N ILE A 51 0.08 2.72 11.23
CA ILE A 51 -1.12 3.55 11.13
C ILE A 51 -1.99 3.10 9.95
N GLY A 52 -1.38 2.80 8.80
CA GLY A 52 -2.08 2.26 7.64
C GLY A 52 -2.83 0.95 7.94
N LEU A 53 -2.19 0.03 8.67
CA LEU A 53 -2.79 -1.22 9.11
C LEU A 53 -3.93 -1.01 10.12
N ILE A 54 -3.78 -0.08 11.07
CA ILE A 54 -4.84 0.26 12.04
C ILE A 54 -6.11 0.71 11.32
N PHE A 55 -6.01 1.64 10.37
CA PHE A 55 -7.19 2.10 9.62
C PHE A 55 -7.78 0.99 8.74
N THR A 56 -6.95 0.16 8.10
CA THR A 56 -7.43 -1.02 7.36
C THR A 56 -8.17 -2.01 8.28
N PHE A 57 -7.66 -2.25 9.49
CA PHE A 57 -8.29 -3.10 10.48
C PHE A 57 -9.62 -2.53 10.97
N LEU A 58 -9.68 -1.22 11.26
CA LEU A 58 -10.91 -0.55 11.68
C LEU A 58 -12.01 -0.71 10.62
N ILE A 59 -11.71 -0.47 9.34
CA ILE A 59 -12.65 -0.73 8.25
C ILE A 59 -13.11 -2.20 8.28
N GLY A 60 -12.19 -3.14 8.48
CA GLY A 60 -12.48 -4.55 8.58
C GLY A 60 -13.42 -4.92 9.73
N LYS A 61 -13.21 -4.32 10.91
CA LYS A 61 -14.07 -4.48 12.10
C LYS A 61 -15.50 -4.02 11.79
N TYR A 62 -15.66 -2.81 11.28
CA TYR A 62 -16.99 -2.28 10.97
C TYR A 62 -17.68 -3.03 9.82
N ARG A 63 -16.94 -3.41 8.76
CA ARG A 63 -17.47 -4.24 7.66
C ARG A 63 -18.02 -5.57 8.18
N LYS A 64 -17.31 -6.22 9.12
CA LYS A 64 -17.75 -7.49 9.71
C LYS A 64 -19.06 -7.35 10.49
N ASN A 65 -19.28 -6.22 11.17
CA ASN A 65 -20.56 -5.94 11.84
C ASN A 65 -21.74 -5.87 10.87
N GLU A 66 -21.48 -5.47 9.62
CA GLU A 66 -22.48 -5.49 8.55
C GLU A 66 -22.59 -6.85 7.83
N LYS A 67 -21.93 -7.89 8.35
CA LYS A 67 -21.90 -9.26 7.79
C LYS A 67 -21.50 -9.29 6.30
N TYR A 68 -20.78 -8.29 5.82
CA TYR A 68 -20.39 -8.20 4.43
C TYR A 68 -19.10 -8.96 4.16
N LYS A 69 -19.13 -9.99 3.32
CA LYS A 69 -17.93 -10.69 2.81
C LYS A 69 -18.23 -11.21 1.39
N ILE A 70 -17.33 -10.94 0.44
CA ILE A 70 -17.42 -11.46 -0.93
C ILE A 70 -16.30 -12.46 -1.19
N HIS A 71 -15.08 -12.14 -0.76
CA HIS A 71 -13.90 -12.96 -1.00
C HIS A 71 -13.63 -13.89 0.20
N LYS A 72 -13.35 -15.16 -0.08
CA LYS A 72 -13.02 -16.17 0.94
C LYS A 72 -11.71 -15.82 1.66
N TYR A 73 -10.68 -15.46 0.89
CA TYR A 73 -9.32 -15.19 1.34
C TYR A 73 -9.08 -13.69 1.63
N PRO A 74 -8.05 -13.37 2.45
CA PRO A 74 -7.53 -12.01 2.58
C PRO A 74 -7.08 -11.42 1.24
N GLY A 75 -7.03 -10.10 1.16
CA GLY A 75 -6.71 -9.37 -0.08
C GLY A 75 -5.33 -9.69 -0.66
N ILE A 76 -4.33 -9.94 0.20
CA ILE A 76 -2.97 -10.30 -0.20
C ILE A 76 -2.85 -11.62 -1.00
N PHE A 77 -3.86 -12.49 -0.90
CA PHE A 77 -3.93 -13.76 -1.65
C PHE A 77 -4.96 -13.70 -2.79
N CYS A 78 -5.48 -12.50 -3.08
CA CYS A 78 -6.51 -12.29 -4.07
C CYS A 78 -5.94 -11.45 -5.22
N PHE A 79 -6.21 -11.87 -6.45
CA PHE A 79 -5.83 -11.14 -7.65
C PHE A 79 -7.04 -10.72 -8.46
N MET A 80 -6.90 -9.60 -9.17
CA MET A 80 -7.77 -9.08 -10.21
C MET A 80 -9.25 -9.03 -9.79
N LYS A 81 -9.55 -8.68 -8.53
CA LYS A 81 -10.92 -8.71 -8.00
C LYS A 81 -11.83 -7.58 -8.51
N ASN A 82 -11.25 -6.53 -9.07
CA ASN A 82 -11.97 -5.42 -9.70
C ASN A 82 -11.03 -4.68 -10.67
N LYS A 83 -11.57 -3.71 -11.43
CA LYS A 83 -10.80 -2.95 -12.42
C LYS A 83 -9.55 -2.26 -11.82
N ASN A 84 -9.70 -1.61 -10.67
CA ASN A 84 -8.59 -0.91 -10.01
C ASN A 84 -7.55 -1.88 -9.45
N ALA A 85 -8.01 -2.99 -8.88
CA ALA A 85 -7.12 -4.08 -8.46
C ALA A 85 -6.36 -4.69 -9.64
N THR A 86 -7.01 -4.88 -10.79
CA THR A 86 -6.37 -5.45 -11.99
C THR A 86 -5.23 -4.55 -12.48
N ILE A 87 -5.48 -3.25 -12.59
CA ILE A 87 -4.44 -2.27 -12.96
C ILE A 87 -3.31 -2.31 -11.93
N CYS A 88 -3.64 -2.30 -10.62
CA CYS A 88 -2.66 -2.36 -9.55
C CYS A 88 -1.80 -3.62 -9.62
N ASP A 89 -2.39 -4.80 -9.82
CA ASP A 89 -1.70 -6.08 -9.84
C ASP A 89 -0.72 -6.18 -11.02
N ILE A 90 -1.11 -5.66 -12.19
CA ILE A 90 -0.25 -5.61 -13.38
C ILE A 90 0.95 -4.68 -13.12
N VAL A 91 0.70 -3.47 -12.64
CA VAL A 91 1.76 -2.49 -12.37
C VAL A 91 2.65 -2.96 -11.22
N TRP A 92 2.09 -3.66 -10.23
CA TRP A 92 2.82 -4.27 -9.12
C TRP A 92 3.80 -5.33 -9.59
N LEU A 93 3.35 -6.26 -10.44
CA LEU A 93 4.23 -7.29 -10.98
C LEU A 93 5.34 -6.66 -11.83
N LEU A 94 4.99 -5.66 -12.65
CA LEU A 94 5.96 -4.93 -13.48
C LEU A 94 7.00 -4.20 -12.63
N SER A 95 6.61 -3.55 -11.53
CA SER A 95 7.55 -2.82 -10.67
C SER A 95 8.51 -3.74 -9.94
N ILE A 96 8.08 -4.95 -9.53
CA ILE A 96 8.97 -5.97 -8.97
C ILE A 96 10.00 -6.42 -10.02
N VAL A 97 9.56 -6.72 -11.24
CA VAL A 97 10.47 -7.14 -12.33
C VAL A 97 11.49 -6.05 -12.64
N LEU A 98 11.03 -4.79 -12.76
CA LEU A 98 11.92 -3.65 -13.01
C LEU A 98 12.87 -3.39 -11.85
N PHE A 99 12.43 -3.54 -10.59
CA PHE A 99 13.31 -3.44 -9.42
C PHE A 99 14.46 -4.45 -9.48
N LEU A 100 14.15 -5.72 -9.79
CA LEU A 100 15.17 -6.77 -9.89
C LEU A 100 16.14 -6.50 -11.04
N LEU A 101 15.62 -6.11 -12.21
CA LEU A 101 16.44 -5.78 -13.38
C LEU A 101 17.37 -4.59 -13.12
N PHE A 102 16.85 -3.47 -12.60
CA PHE A 102 17.67 -2.31 -12.28
C PHE A 102 18.67 -2.58 -11.17
N SER A 103 18.28 -3.33 -10.14
CA SER A 103 19.21 -3.72 -9.07
C SER A 103 20.35 -4.58 -9.58
N ALA A 104 20.09 -5.47 -10.55
CA ALA A 104 21.11 -6.34 -11.14
C ALA A 104 22.05 -5.60 -12.11
N ILE A 105 21.53 -4.65 -12.90
CA ILE A 105 22.32 -3.95 -13.95
C ILE A 105 23.00 -2.71 -13.40
N LEU A 106 22.30 -1.91 -12.58
CA LEU A 106 22.73 -0.59 -12.12
C LEU A 106 23.19 -0.58 -10.65
N GLY A 107 22.94 -1.66 -9.92
CA GLY A 107 23.24 -1.78 -8.50
C GLY A 107 22.06 -1.40 -7.59
N GLN A 108 22.10 -1.90 -6.35
CA GLN A 108 20.99 -1.77 -5.38
C GLN A 108 20.76 -0.33 -4.91
N HIS A 109 21.82 0.48 -4.82
CA HIS A 109 21.75 1.87 -4.38
C HIS A 109 21.47 2.86 -5.51
N ASN A 110 21.32 2.39 -6.74
CA ASN A 110 20.99 3.27 -7.87
C ASN A 110 19.59 3.87 -7.69
N VAL A 111 19.41 5.12 -8.12
CA VAL A 111 18.15 5.86 -8.03
C VAL A 111 16.98 5.06 -8.63
N PHE A 112 17.16 4.44 -9.80
CA PHE A 112 16.10 3.66 -10.44
C PHE A 112 15.72 2.41 -9.65
N SER A 113 16.71 1.73 -9.04
CA SER A 113 16.49 0.57 -8.18
C SER A 113 15.68 0.94 -6.95
N ILE A 114 16.10 2.00 -6.23
CA ILE A 114 15.39 2.50 -5.05
C ILE A 114 13.98 3.00 -5.42
N MET A 115 13.84 3.65 -6.59
CA MET A 115 12.53 4.11 -7.06
C MET A 115 11.56 2.97 -7.32
N MET A 116 12.01 1.91 -8.00
CA MET A 116 11.18 0.73 -8.26
C MET A 116 10.89 -0.04 -6.97
N LEU A 117 11.81 -0.08 -6.00
CA LEU A 117 11.58 -0.67 -4.68
C LEU A 117 10.45 0.04 -3.93
N ALA A 118 10.51 1.38 -3.85
CA ALA A 118 9.45 2.17 -3.22
C ALA A 118 8.11 2.00 -3.93
N LEU A 119 8.11 1.94 -5.27
CA LEU A 119 6.89 1.69 -6.06
C LEU A 119 6.33 0.28 -5.82
N ALA A 120 7.17 -0.75 -5.84
CA ALA A 120 6.80 -2.14 -5.58
C ALA A 120 6.21 -2.32 -4.18
N LEU A 121 6.80 -1.65 -3.19
CA LEU A 121 6.31 -1.65 -1.81
C LEU A 121 4.92 -1.01 -1.69
N LEU A 122 4.73 0.18 -2.26
CA LEU A 122 3.41 0.85 -2.29
C LEU A 122 2.37 -0.05 -2.94
N LEU A 123 2.70 -0.60 -4.11
CA LEU A 123 1.80 -1.45 -4.86
C LEU A 123 1.52 -2.78 -4.15
N SER A 124 2.42 -3.29 -3.31
CA SER A 124 2.16 -4.47 -2.46
C SER A 124 1.06 -4.19 -1.43
N TYR A 125 1.09 -2.99 -0.83
CA TYR A 125 0.02 -2.53 0.07
C TYR A 125 -1.29 -2.33 -0.69
N LEU A 126 -1.24 -1.66 -1.84
CA LEU A 126 -2.44 -1.41 -2.66
C LEU A 126 -3.04 -2.68 -3.26
N HIS A 127 -2.23 -3.66 -3.64
CA HIS A 127 -2.64 -4.99 -4.05
C HIS A 127 -3.53 -5.61 -2.96
N SER A 128 -3.02 -5.62 -1.72
CA SER A 128 -3.75 -6.16 -0.57
C SER A 128 -5.04 -5.39 -0.26
N VAL A 129 -5.02 -4.07 -0.41
CA VAL A 129 -6.17 -3.20 -0.15
C VAL A 129 -7.24 -3.36 -1.22
N PHE A 130 -6.91 -3.18 -2.49
CA PHE A 130 -7.86 -3.19 -3.61
C PHE A 130 -8.45 -4.56 -3.88
N ASN A 131 -7.70 -5.63 -3.65
CA ASN A 131 -8.21 -7.00 -3.73
C ASN A 131 -8.97 -7.45 -2.47
N GLY A 132 -8.96 -6.64 -1.40
CA GLY A 132 -9.56 -6.96 -0.12
C GLY A 132 -11.07 -6.72 -0.05
N ASN A 133 -11.74 -7.47 0.84
CA ASN A 133 -13.16 -7.31 1.16
C ASN A 133 -13.52 -5.89 1.64
N ASN A 134 -12.57 -5.19 2.27
CA ASN A 134 -12.77 -3.81 2.75
C ASN A 134 -12.98 -2.84 1.60
N TYR A 135 -12.16 -2.93 0.55
CA TYR A 135 -12.32 -2.08 -0.63
C TYR A 135 -13.61 -2.40 -1.39
N ALA A 136 -13.89 -3.69 -1.62
CA ALA A 136 -15.13 -4.14 -2.25
C ALA A 136 -16.38 -3.63 -1.51
N PHE A 137 -16.36 -3.64 -0.17
CA PHE A 137 -17.43 -3.12 0.68
C PHE A 137 -17.69 -1.62 0.45
N ILE A 138 -16.61 -0.82 0.46
CA ILE A 138 -16.69 0.63 0.30
C ILE A 138 -17.21 1.01 -1.09
N VAL A 139 -16.70 0.34 -2.13
CA VAL A 139 -17.14 0.58 -3.52
C VAL A 139 -18.61 0.21 -3.69
N LYS A 140 -19.06 -0.95 -3.18
CA LYS A 140 -20.47 -1.36 -3.27
C LYS A 140 -21.41 -0.38 -2.58
N ARG A 141 -21.05 0.10 -1.38
CA ARG A 141 -21.84 1.14 -0.68
C ARG A 141 -21.85 2.48 -1.40
N GLY A 142 -20.81 2.80 -2.16
CA GLY A 142 -20.76 4.00 -3.00
C GLY A 142 -21.76 3.98 -4.16
N LYS A 143 -22.19 2.79 -4.62
CA LYS A 143 -23.13 2.60 -5.73
C LYS A 143 -24.60 2.48 -5.32
N ARG A 144 -24.90 2.40 -4.02
CA ARG A 144 -26.28 2.29 -3.48
C ARG A 144 -26.91 3.65 -3.16
N LYS A 145 -26.40 4.73 -3.76
CA LYS A 145 -26.95 6.08 -3.64
C LYS A 145 -27.63 6.46 -4.93
#